data_AF-A0A1I7SFL6-F1
#
_entry.id   AF-A0A1I7SFL6-F1
#
_cell.length_a   1.000
_cell.length_b   1.000
_cell.length_c   1.000
_cell.angle_alpha   90.00
_cell.angle_beta   90.00
_cell.angle_gamma   90.00
#
_symmetry.space_group_name_H-M   'P 1'
#
loop_
_entity.id
_entity.type
_entity.pdbx_description
1 polymer ?
#
loop_
_entity_poly.entity_id
_entity_poly.type
_entity_poly.pdbx_seq_one_letter_code
_entity_poly.pdbx_strand_id
1 'polypeptide(L)'
;MDDSETMSEFELWQGVGACVIAAVGFGTLHVPIRRYPTGDGFFVQWAMSVGILLTGFIVNIIEGFPSFQPLAVIGGIVWTVANTVSQKVISGLGLAVALLLWNTTNCITGWATGRFGLFGVKARAPASDALNLAGLGFVLLGGFVIAFVRKTPRITDPLSGHSSYVAPVPSDYSPTPGFYHHGHDGIEPYPQTHHRFHRKSKSLPLILQPDHSKCDDSGKKLNANRILCIILALISGLFYGATLLPIFYIQNHHDDFPYAPTAGLPFVFSTYFGVFIGSSSIFVGYALLRKNNPIVNPKIVLPSMVGGVIWGVSMAGMILSNDRLGQTITYPITTTVPGCVAALWSVFYFKEITTKRNYLYLCVAFALICVGTLLVVLSKLNL
;
A
#
# COMPACT_ATOMS: atom_id res chain seq x y z
N MET A 1 15.38 38.99 18.00
CA MET A 1 16.53 38.29 17.41
C MET A 1 15.91 37.34 16.42
N ASP A 2 15.88 37.80 15.18
CA ASP A 2 15.02 37.30 14.10
C ASP A 2 15.86 36.31 13.27
N ASP A 3 15.93 35.07 13.75
CA ASP A 3 16.63 33.98 13.06
C ASP A 3 15.71 33.42 11.96
N SER A 4 15.39 34.24 10.96
CA SER A 4 14.92 33.74 9.67
C SER A 4 16.16 33.27 8.89
N GLU A 5 16.73 32.14 9.32
CA GLU A 5 17.72 31.42 8.52
C GLU A 5 17.10 31.14 7.15
N THR A 6 17.56 31.89 6.15
CA THR A 6 17.18 31.69 4.76
C THR A 6 17.75 30.35 4.34
N MET A 7 16.88 29.35 4.22
CA MET A 7 17.25 28.00 3.79
C MET A 7 18.07 28.09 2.51
N SER A 8 19.25 27.48 2.50
CA SER A 8 20.12 27.52 1.33
C SER A 8 19.45 26.79 0.16
N GLU A 9 19.71 27.27 -1.06
CA GLU A 9 19.22 26.61 -2.29
C GLU A 9 19.68 25.15 -2.35
N PHE A 10 20.89 24.87 -1.88
CA PHE A 10 21.43 23.52 -1.81
C PHE A 10 20.60 22.59 -0.90
N GLU A 11 20.23 23.04 0.30
CA GLU A 11 19.42 22.24 1.23
C GLU A 11 18.01 21.97 0.71
N LEU A 12 17.42 22.95 0.03
CA LEU A 12 16.14 22.78 -0.65
C LEU A 12 16.22 21.65 -1.68
N TRP A 13 17.18 21.71 -2.60
CA TRP A 13 17.32 20.70 -3.65
C TRP A 13 17.70 19.34 -3.09
N GLN A 14 18.53 19.29 -2.04
CA GLN A 14 18.84 18.05 -1.34
C GLN A 14 17.57 17.43 -0.73
N GLY A 15 16.74 18.22 -0.05
CA GLY A 15 15.49 17.76 0.55
C GLY A 15 14.47 17.29 -0.49
N VAL A 16 14.32 18.02 -1.60
CA VAL A 16 13.42 17.64 -2.71
C VAL A 16 13.91 16.38 -3.41
N GLY A 17 15.23 16.27 -3.67
CA GLY A 17 15.83 15.07 -4.26
C GLY A 17 15.59 13.83 -3.39
N ALA A 18 15.77 13.96 -2.08
CA ALA A 18 15.49 12.89 -1.12
C ALA A 18 13.99 12.50 -1.07
N CYS A 19 13.07 13.46 -1.24
CA CYS A 19 11.63 13.20 -1.36
C CYS A 19 11.32 12.37 -2.60
N VAL A 20 11.95 12.68 -3.73
CA VAL A 20 11.77 11.93 -4.99
C VAL A 20 12.26 10.50 -4.84
N ILE A 21 13.44 10.29 -4.26
CA ILE A 21 13.99 8.95 -3.98
C ILE A 21 13.02 8.16 -3.09
N ALA A 22 12.55 8.77 -2.00
CA ALA A 22 11.61 8.16 -1.08
C ALA A 22 10.29 7.80 -1.77
N ALA A 23 9.73 8.71 -2.57
CA ALA A 23 8.48 8.49 -3.28
C ALA A 23 8.56 7.35 -4.30
N VAL A 24 9.66 7.30 -5.06
CA VAL A 24 9.92 6.21 -6.03
C VAL A 24 10.02 4.87 -5.33
N GLY A 25 10.79 4.80 -4.25
CA GLY A 25 10.95 3.55 -3.51
C GLY A 25 9.66 3.10 -2.82
N PHE A 26 8.93 4.00 -2.14
CA PHE A 26 7.63 3.66 -1.54
C PHE A 26 6.59 3.19 -2.58
N GLY A 27 6.59 3.77 -3.79
CA GLY A 27 5.73 3.32 -4.88
C GLY A 27 6.13 1.96 -5.47
N THR A 28 7.37 1.53 -5.25
CA THR A 28 7.97 0.33 -5.85
C THR A 28 8.07 -0.84 -4.87
N LEU A 29 8.08 -0.60 -3.55
CA LEU A 29 8.43 -1.60 -2.53
C LEU A 29 7.59 -2.90 -2.59
N HIS A 30 6.33 -2.81 -3.04
CA HIS A 30 5.42 -3.95 -3.17
C HIS A 30 5.54 -4.70 -4.50
N VAL A 31 6.22 -4.13 -5.51
CA VAL A 31 6.34 -4.72 -6.86
C VAL A 31 7.03 -6.09 -6.85
N PRO A 32 8.15 -6.31 -6.11
CA PRO A 32 8.79 -7.64 -6.04
C PRO A 32 7.89 -8.69 -5.35
N ILE A 33 7.17 -8.28 -4.31
CA ILE A 33 6.37 -9.16 -3.45
C ILE A 33 5.10 -9.63 -4.16
N ARG A 34 4.46 -8.73 -4.93
CA ARG A 34 3.14 -8.90 -5.53
C ARG A 34 2.99 -10.12 -6.45
N ARG A 35 4.09 -10.67 -6.97
CA ARG A 35 4.04 -11.87 -7.84
C ARG A 35 3.81 -13.18 -7.10
N TYR A 36 4.02 -13.18 -5.78
CA TYR A 36 4.03 -14.39 -4.99
C TYR A 36 2.81 -14.44 -4.07
N PRO A 37 2.27 -15.64 -3.79
CA PRO A 37 1.24 -15.80 -2.77
C PRO A 37 1.75 -15.34 -1.41
N THR A 38 1.16 -14.29 -0.86
CA THR A 38 1.59 -13.67 0.41
C THR A 38 1.00 -14.36 1.65
N GLY A 39 0.03 -15.25 1.47
CA GLY A 39 -0.70 -15.88 2.57
C GLY A 39 -1.43 -14.82 3.42
N ASP A 40 -1.27 -14.91 4.73
CA ASP A 40 -1.81 -13.95 5.71
C ASP A 40 -0.90 -12.75 5.99
N GLY A 41 0.29 -12.70 5.38
CA GLY A 41 1.19 -11.54 5.41
C GLY A 41 2.17 -11.48 6.58
N PHE A 42 1.99 -12.26 7.65
CA PHE A 42 2.90 -12.24 8.81
C PHE A 42 4.33 -12.62 8.44
N PHE A 43 4.50 -13.67 7.64
CA PHE A 43 5.81 -14.10 7.16
C PHE A 43 6.45 -13.08 6.21
N VAL A 44 5.63 -12.44 5.36
CA VAL A 44 6.08 -11.37 4.45
C VAL A 44 6.63 -10.19 5.24
N GLN A 45 5.94 -9.77 6.29
CA GLN A 45 6.36 -8.69 7.17
C GLN A 45 7.69 -9.02 7.87
N TRP A 46 7.82 -10.24 8.39
CA TRP A 46 9.05 -10.70 9.03
C TRP A 46 10.23 -10.72 8.06
N ALA A 47 10.07 -11.33 6.88
CA ALA A 47 11.12 -11.34 5.86
C ALA A 47 11.48 -9.91 5.37
N MET A 48 10.49 -9.02 5.25
CA MET A 48 10.71 -7.61 4.92
C MET A 48 11.56 -6.91 6.00
N SER A 49 11.29 -7.17 7.28
CA SER A 49 12.03 -6.56 8.39
C SER A 49 13.53 -6.91 8.40
N VAL A 50 13.91 -8.07 7.88
CA VAL A 50 15.33 -8.45 7.72
C VAL A 50 16.02 -7.53 6.71
N GLY A 51 15.40 -7.27 5.55
CA GLY A 51 15.94 -6.34 4.56
C GLY A 51 16.03 -4.89 5.06
N ILE A 52 15.05 -4.49 5.87
CA ILE A 52 15.05 -3.19 6.56
C ILE A 52 16.24 -3.11 7.51
N LEU A 53 16.43 -4.11 8.38
CA LEU A 53 17.55 -4.14 9.34
C LEU A 53 18.92 -4.10 8.65
N LEU A 54 19.10 -4.86 7.56
CA LEU A 54 20.34 -4.82 6.77
C LEU A 54 20.66 -3.42 6.25
N THR A 55 19.64 -2.72 5.74
CA THR A 55 19.78 -1.31 5.32
C THR A 55 20.15 -0.42 6.51
N GLY A 56 19.56 -0.68 7.68
CA GLY A 56 19.86 0.06 8.91
C GLY A 56 21.31 -0.09 9.34
N PHE A 57 21.90 -1.28 9.23
CA PHE A 57 23.33 -1.47 9.48
C PHE A 57 24.22 -0.69 8.52
N ILE A 58 23.86 -0.66 7.23
CA ILE A 58 24.61 0.11 6.23
C ILE A 58 24.58 1.60 6.59
N VAL A 59 23.41 2.15 6.91
CA VAL A 59 23.29 3.56 7.34
C VAL A 59 24.05 3.80 8.64
N ASN A 60 24.01 2.88 9.61
CA ASN A 60 24.76 2.98 10.86
C ASN A 60 26.27 3.09 10.62
N ILE A 61 26.81 2.33 9.66
CA ILE A 61 28.22 2.38 9.27
C ILE A 61 28.55 3.73 8.63
N ILE A 62 27.68 4.23 7.73
CA ILE A 62 27.87 5.52 7.04
C ILE A 62 27.86 6.68 8.05
N GLU A 63 26.97 6.63 9.04
CA GLU A 63 26.86 7.64 10.10
C GLU A 63 27.92 7.50 11.20
N GLY A 64 28.85 6.54 11.09
CA GLY A 64 29.96 6.38 12.04
C GLY A 64 29.57 5.78 13.39
N PHE A 65 28.61 4.84 13.40
CA PHE A 65 28.09 4.17 14.59
C PHE A 65 27.54 5.13 15.67
N PRO A 66 26.51 5.93 15.34
CA PRO A 66 25.83 6.76 16.32
C PRO A 66 25.29 5.96 17.51
N SER A 67 25.16 6.65 18.65
CA SER A 67 24.56 6.09 19.86
C SER A 67 23.16 5.53 19.59
N PHE A 68 22.90 4.32 20.06
CA PHE A 68 21.58 3.70 19.96
C PHE A 68 20.55 4.47 20.79
N GLN A 69 19.38 4.73 20.20
CA GLN A 69 18.33 5.57 20.78
C GLN A 69 17.07 4.73 21.04
N PRO A 70 16.84 4.26 22.28
CA PRO A 70 15.73 3.38 22.62
C PRO A 70 14.35 3.96 22.26
N LEU A 71 14.19 5.28 22.40
CA LEU A 71 12.91 5.93 22.09
C LEU A 71 12.59 5.86 20.58
N ALA A 72 13.60 5.90 19.70
CA ALA A 72 13.42 5.74 18.24
C ALA A 72 13.00 4.32 17.83
N VAL A 73 13.26 3.30 18.67
CA VAL A 73 12.83 1.91 18.48
C VAL A 73 11.29 1.82 18.47
N ILE A 74 10.63 2.62 19.30
CA ILE A 74 9.15 2.66 19.39
C ILE A 74 8.54 3.00 18.04
N GLY A 75 9.14 3.94 17.31
CA GLY A 75 8.69 4.33 15.97
C GLY A 75 8.66 3.14 15.00
N GLY A 76 9.71 2.32 15.02
CA GLY A 76 9.80 1.11 14.20
C GLY A 76 8.76 0.04 14.58
N ILE A 77 8.47 -0.11 15.87
CA ILE A 77 7.43 -1.02 16.34
C ILE A 77 6.05 -0.54 15.88
N VAL A 78 5.74 0.75 16.04
CA VAL A 78 4.48 1.36 15.59
C VAL A 78 4.26 1.13 14.09
N TRP A 79 5.30 1.37 13.28
CA TRP A 79 5.26 1.09 11.85
C TRP A 79 4.98 -0.38 11.54
N THR A 80 5.63 -1.30 12.27
CA THR A 80 5.50 -2.74 12.06
C THR A 80 4.08 -3.23 12.35
N VAL A 81 3.44 -2.73 13.41
CA VAL A 81 2.06 -3.11 13.74
C VAL A 81 1.12 -2.77 12.57
N ALA A 82 1.28 -1.58 11.98
CA ALA A 82 0.52 -1.19 10.80
C ALA A 82 0.87 -2.04 9.57
N ASN A 83 2.16 -2.28 9.32
CA ASN A 83 2.58 -3.00 8.12
C ASN A 83 2.24 -4.49 8.16
N THR A 84 2.05 -5.07 9.35
CA THR A 84 1.62 -6.47 9.51
C THR A 84 0.25 -6.74 8.88
N VAL A 85 -0.68 -5.79 8.96
CA VAL A 85 -2.03 -5.95 8.38
C VAL A 85 -2.11 -5.49 6.92
N SER A 86 -1.05 -4.91 6.36
CA SER A 86 -1.02 -4.36 5.00
C SER A 86 -1.44 -5.38 3.94
N GLN A 87 -0.93 -6.62 4.02
CA GLN A 87 -1.23 -7.67 3.03
C GLN A 87 -2.70 -8.09 3.07
N LYS A 88 -3.33 -8.08 4.26
CA LYS A 88 -4.76 -8.34 4.42
C LYS A 88 -5.60 -7.22 3.81
N VAL A 89 -5.19 -5.96 4.00
CA VAL A 89 -5.87 -4.81 3.39
C VAL A 89 -5.72 -4.86 1.86
N ILE A 90 -4.53 -5.16 1.35
CA ILE A 90 -4.26 -5.28 -0.09
C ILE A 90 -5.08 -6.41 -0.71
N SER A 91 -5.20 -7.56 -0.05
CA SER A 91 -6.01 -8.68 -0.56
C SER A 91 -7.51 -8.40 -0.50
N GLY A 92 -7.97 -7.64 0.50
CA GLY A 92 -9.38 -7.30 0.66
C GLY A 92 -9.89 -6.14 -0.20
N LEU A 93 -9.07 -5.10 -0.44
CA LEU A 93 -9.47 -3.89 -1.19
C LEU A 93 -8.81 -3.74 -2.55
N GLY A 94 -7.73 -4.49 -2.79
CA GLY A 94 -6.83 -4.28 -3.91
C GLY A 94 -5.78 -3.19 -3.63
N LEU A 95 -4.59 -3.36 -4.19
CA LEU A 95 -3.41 -2.53 -3.93
C LEU A 95 -3.65 -1.01 -4.06
N ALA A 96 -4.38 -0.57 -5.09
CA ALA A 96 -4.56 0.86 -5.37
C ALA A 96 -5.43 1.57 -4.32
N VAL A 97 -6.58 0.97 -3.96
CA VAL A 97 -7.48 1.51 -2.93
C VAL A 97 -6.81 1.47 -1.57
N ALA A 98 -6.11 0.37 -1.29
CA ALA A 98 -5.36 0.19 -0.06
C ALA A 98 -4.30 1.30 0.12
N LEU A 99 -3.44 1.50 -0.89
CA LEU A 99 -2.44 2.59 -0.94
C LEU A 99 -3.05 3.95 -0.71
N LEU A 100 -4.16 4.27 -1.40
CA LEU A 100 -4.81 5.56 -1.25
C LEU A 100 -5.27 5.82 0.18
N LEU A 101 -5.97 4.85 0.79
CA LEU A 101 -6.58 5.04 2.11
C LEU A 101 -5.52 5.28 3.19
N TRP A 102 -4.49 4.43 3.27
CA TRP A 102 -3.46 4.61 4.29
C TRP A 102 -2.51 5.76 3.97
N ASN A 103 -2.23 6.08 2.70
CA ASN A 103 -1.38 7.22 2.38
C ASN A 103 -2.08 8.54 2.66
N THR A 104 -3.41 8.60 2.52
CA THR A 104 -4.20 9.78 2.89
C THR A 104 -4.08 10.06 4.39
N THR A 105 -4.32 9.05 5.24
CA THR A 105 -4.20 9.24 6.69
C THR A 105 -2.75 9.45 7.12
N ASN A 106 -1.78 8.75 6.53
CA ASN A 106 -0.35 8.99 6.75
C ASN A 106 0.06 10.44 6.43
N CYS A 107 -0.37 10.95 5.27
CA CYS A 107 -0.15 12.33 4.86
C CYS A 107 -0.70 13.31 5.88
N ILE A 108 -1.97 13.16 6.23
CA ILE A 108 -2.68 14.10 7.13
C ILE A 108 -2.06 14.06 8.52
N THR A 109 -1.74 12.87 9.06
CA THR A 109 -1.13 12.73 10.38
C THR A 109 0.25 13.38 10.44
N GLY A 110 1.12 13.10 9.47
CA GLY A 110 2.45 13.70 9.44
C GLY A 110 2.42 15.21 9.19
N TRP A 111 1.60 15.65 8.25
CA TRP A 111 1.39 17.08 7.96
C TRP A 111 0.83 17.83 9.17
N ALA A 112 -0.21 17.29 9.83
CA ALA A 112 -0.85 17.93 10.99
C ALA A 112 0.08 17.97 12.20
N THR A 113 0.87 16.91 12.41
CA THR A 113 1.91 16.89 13.45
C THR A 113 2.89 18.04 13.23
N GLY A 114 3.42 18.18 12.02
CA GLY A 114 4.36 19.25 11.69
C GLY A 114 3.74 20.64 11.77
N ARG A 115 2.50 20.78 11.30
CA ARG A 115 1.83 22.09 11.19
C ARG A 115 1.37 22.63 12.55
N PHE A 116 0.90 21.77 13.43
CA PHE A 116 0.32 22.15 14.72
C PHE A 116 1.18 21.78 15.94
N GLY A 117 2.29 21.07 15.74
CA GLY A 117 3.15 20.63 16.84
C GLY A 117 2.50 19.58 17.72
N LEU A 118 1.75 18.65 17.13
CA LEU A 118 1.07 17.60 17.89
C LEU A 118 2.07 16.65 18.56
N PHE A 119 1.68 16.05 19.68
CA PHE A 119 2.49 15.07 20.42
C PHE A 119 3.84 15.60 20.94
N GLY A 120 3.90 16.90 21.27
CA GLY A 120 5.10 17.55 21.80
C GLY A 120 6.14 17.91 20.74
N VAL A 121 5.87 17.70 19.46
CA VAL A 121 6.76 18.12 18.38
C VAL A 121 6.67 19.66 18.23
N LYS A 122 7.79 20.34 17.99
CA LYS A 122 7.80 21.78 17.69
C LYS A 122 7.14 22.03 16.34
N ALA A 123 6.13 22.89 16.32
CA ALA A 123 5.44 23.26 15.07
C ALA A 123 6.40 23.93 14.08
N ARG A 124 6.39 23.48 12.83
CA ARG A 124 7.15 24.03 11.70
C ARG A 124 6.18 24.45 10.61
N ALA A 125 5.57 25.62 10.80
CA ALA A 125 4.68 26.22 9.80
C ALA A 125 5.47 26.54 8.51
N PRO A 126 4.85 26.37 7.33
CA PRO A 126 5.42 26.82 6.06
C PRO A 126 5.52 28.36 6.04
N ALA A 127 6.32 28.90 5.14
CA ALA A 127 6.40 30.36 4.91
C ALA A 127 5.06 30.91 4.40
N SER A 128 4.38 30.16 3.52
CA SER A 128 3.05 30.50 3.01
C SER A 128 2.02 29.42 3.34
N ASP A 129 1.14 29.70 4.30
CA ASP A 129 0.05 28.80 4.70
C ASP A 129 -0.94 28.55 3.55
N ALA A 130 -1.26 29.57 2.75
CA ALA A 130 -2.20 29.44 1.64
C ALA A 130 -1.69 28.49 0.56
N LEU A 131 -0.42 28.63 0.16
CA LEU A 131 0.20 27.74 -0.83
C LEU A 131 0.31 26.31 -0.30
N ASN A 132 0.65 26.14 0.98
CA ASN A 132 0.77 24.82 1.58
C ASN A 132 -0.58 24.08 1.64
N LEU A 133 -1.64 24.77 2.09
CA LEU A 133 -2.97 24.17 2.19
C LEU A 133 -3.59 23.90 0.82
N ALA A 134 -3.44 24.83 -0.12
CA ALA A 134 -3.86 24.62 -1.51
C ALA A 134 -3.13 23.42 -2.12
N GLY A 135 -1.80 23.36 -1.95
CA GLY A 135 -0.98 22.27 -2.44
C GLY A 135 -1.38 20.92 -1.84
N LEU A 136 -1.61 20.85 -0.52
CA LEU A 136 -2.15 19.67 0.15
C LEU A 136 -3.50 19.24 -0.45
N GLY A 137 -4.40 20.19 -0.69
CA GLY A 137 -5.70 19.94 -1.32
C GLY A 137 -5.56 19.31 -2.72
N PHE A 138 -4.70 19.87 -3.57
CA PHE A 138 -4.43 19.33 -4.91
C PHE A 138 -3.82 17.93 -4.87
N VAL A 139 -2.87 17.70 -3.97
CA VAL A 139 -2.23 16.39 -3.77
C VAL A 139 -3.27 15.34 -3.36
N LEU A 140 -4.10 15.63 -2.35
CA LEU A 140 -5.14 14.70 -1.89
C LEU A 140 -6.21 14.44 -2.96
N LEU A 141 -6.61 15.48 -3.71
CA LEU A 141 -7.54 15.35 -4.82
C LEU A 141 -6.98 14.46 -5.93
N GLY A 142 -5.70 14.65 -6.29
CA GLY A 142 -5.05 13.80 -7.28
C GLY A 142 -4.97 12.33 -6.85
N GLY A 143 -4.64 12.07 -5.58
CA GLY A 143 -4.71 10.73 -5.00
C GLY A 143 -6.12 10.12 -5.10
N PHE A 144 -7.15 10.90 -4.80
CA PHE A 144 -8.54 10.48 -4.93
C PHE A 144 -8.92 10.15 -6.38
N VAL A 145 -8.44 10.91 -7.38
CA VAL A 145 -8.66 10.60 -8.80
C VAL A 145 -8.03 9.26 -9.20
N ILE A 146 -6.85 8.91 -8.66
CA ILE A 146 -6.21 7.59 -8.90
C ILE A 146 -7.12 6.44 -8.45
N ALA A 147 -7.95 6.63 -7.44
CA ALA A 147 -8.89 5.61 -6.95
C ALA A 147 -9.85 5.10 -8.02
N PHE A 148 -10.19 5.94 -9.01
CA PHE A 148 -11.14 5.62 -10.06
C PHE A 148 -10.53 4.81 -11.20
N VAL A 149 -9.21 4.62 -11.21
CA VAL A 149 -8.50 3.81 -12.21
C VAL A 149 -8.87 2.34 -12.01
N ARG A 150 -9.61 1.79 -12.97
CA ARG A 150 -10.05 0.39 -12.93
C ARG A 150 -8.98 -0.52 -13.53
N LYS A 151 -8.79 -1.70 -12.97
CA LYS A 151 -7.96 -2.75 -13.59
C LYS A 151 -8.78 -3.52 -14.63
N THR A 152 -8.17 -3.83 -15.76
CA THR A 152 -8.75 -4.74 -16.75
C THR A 152 -8.60 -6.19 -16.25
N PRO A 153 -9.67 -6.99 -16.16
CA PRO A 153 -9.55 -8.41 -15.81
C PRO A 153 -8.68 -9.13 -16.85
N ARG A 154 -7.71 -9.93 -16.40
CA ARG A 154 -6.99 -10.84 -17.30
C ARG A 154 -7.86 -12.07 -17.54
N ILE A 155 -8.13 -12.40 -18.79
CA ILE A 155 -8.71 -13.70 -19.17
C ILE A 155 -7.64 -14.75 -18.92
N THR A 156 -7.84 -15.64 -17.94
CA THR A 156 -7.01 -16.82 -17.74
C THR A 156 -7.35 -17.88 -18.78
N ASP A 157 -6.31 -18.42 -19.41
CA ASP A 157 -6.40 -19.57 -20.32
C ASP A 157 -6.91 -20.80 -19.53
N PRO A 158 -8.02 -21.44 -19.95
CA PRO A 158 -8.67 -22.54 -19.20
C PRO A 158 -7.79 -23.78 -19.01
N LEU A 159 -6.61 -23.86 -19.64
CA LEU A 159 -5.64 -24.94 -19.46
C LEU A 159 -4.74 -24.78 -18.22
N SER A 160 -4.76 -23.61 -17.56
CA SER A 160 -4.05 -23.37 -16.31
C SER A 160 -5.05 -23.37 -15.15
N GLY A 161 -5.08 -24.44 -14.35
CA GLY A 161 -6.05 -24.67 -13.26
C GLY A 161 -5.98 -23.70 -12.06
N HIS A 162 -5.87 -22.40 -12.31
CA HIS A 162 -5.90 -21.34 -11.30
C HIS A 162 -7.21 -20.58 -11.44
N SER A 163 -8.14 -20.83 -10.52
CA SER A 163 -9.38 -20.06 -10.37
C SER A 163 -9.06 -18.66 -9.82
N SER A 164 -9.55 -17.62 -10.49
CA SER A 164 -9.67 -16.28 -9.93
C SER A 164 -10.83 -15.53 -10.61
N TYR A 165 -11.96 -15.48 -9.88
CA TYR A 165 -13.12 -14.60 -10.05
C TYR A 165 -13.89 -14.61 -11.40
N VAL A 166 -15.07 -15.24 -11.36
CA VAL A 166 -16.14 -15.08 -12.37
C VAL A 166 -16.94 -13.82 -12.01
N ALA A 167 -17.01 -12.84 -12.92
CA ALA A 167 -17.97 -11.75 -12.81
C ALA A 167 -19.38 -12.25 -13.18
N PRO A 168 -20.47 -11.70 -12.61
CA PRO A 168 -21.83 -12.07 -13.01
C PRO A 168 -22.06 -11.67 -14.47
N VAL A 169 -22.53 -12.62 -15.28
CA VAL A 169 -23.02 -12.36 -16.63
C VAL A 169 -24.31 -11.53 -16.52
N PRO A 170 -24.46 -10.40 -17.24
CA PRO A 170 -25.72 -9.66 -17.29
C PRO A 170 -26.83 -10.54 -17.89
N SER A 171 -27.98 -10.62 -17.23
CA SER A 171 -29.10 -11.49 -17.56
C SER A 171 -30.01 -10.97 -18.67
N ASP A 172 -29.45 -10.38 -19.74
CA ASP A 172 -30.22 -9.90 -20.88
C ASP A 172 -29.77 -10.60 -22.15
N TYR A 173 -30.20 -11.86 -22.30
CA TYR A 173 -30.29 -12.51 -23.60
C TYR A 173 -31.52 -13.41 -23.61
N SER A 174 -32.63 -12.86 -24.13
CA SER A 174 -33.81 -13.62 -24.51
C SER A 174 -33.49 -14.44 -25.77
N PRO A 175 -33.73 -15.76 -25.80
CA PRO A 175 -33.56 -16.53 -27.03
C PRO A 175 -34.79 -16.35 -27.91
N THR A 176 -34.60 -15.74 -29.08
CA THR A 176 -35.56 -15.81 -30.19
C THR A 176 -35.55 -17.22 -30.80
N PRO A 177 -36.71 -17.81 -31.14
CA PRO A 177 -36.78 -19.14 -31.74
C PRO A 177 -36.60 -19.02 -33.26
N GLY A 178 -35.58 -19.68 -33.82
CA GLY A 178 -35.32 -19.66 -35.26
C GLY A 178 -34.72 -20.96 -35.80
N PHE A 179 -35.57 -21.71 -36.50
CA PHE A 179 -35.33 -22.52 -37.70
C PHE A 179 -34.19 -23.57 -37.72
N TYR A 180 -34.57 -24.85 -37.67
CA TYR A 180 -33.75 -25.98 -38.13
C TYR A 180 -33.96 -26.22 -39.63
N HIS A 181 -32.85 -26.23 -40.38
CA HIS A 181 -32.79 -26.72 -41.76
C HIS A 181 -32.55 -28.24 -41.79
N HIS A 182 -33.34 -28.93 -42.62
CA HIS A 182 -33.14 -30.33 -43.03
C HIS A 182 -31.92 -30.46 -43.96
N GLY A 183 -31.18 -31.57 -43.84
CA GLY A 183 -30.16 -32.04 -44.79
C GLY A 183 -29.67 -33.44 -44.44
N HIS A 184 -29.60 -34.31 -45.45
CA HIS A 184 -29.60 -35.78 -45.42
C HIS A 184 -28.20 -36.42 -45.56
N ASP A 185 -28.17 -37.76 -45.41
CA ASP A 185 -27.13 -38.76 -45.80
C ASP A 185 -25.97 -39.03 -44.81
N GLY A 186 -25.59 -40.26 -44.39
CA GLY A 186 -26.04 -41.64 -44.59
C GLY A 186 -25.04 -42.66 -43.95
N ILE A 187 -25.54 -43.87 -43.60
CA ILE A 187 -24.85 -45.18 -43.40
C ILE A 187 -23.96 -45.30 -42.12
N GLU A 188 -24.11 -46.24 -41.15
CA GLU A 188 -24.20 -47.72 -41.16
C GLU A 188 -24.77 -48.29 -39.81
N PRO A 189 -25.34 -49.52 -39.72
CA PRO A 189 -26.12 -49.99 -38.55
C PRO A 189 -25.47 -51.14 -37.72
N TYR A 190 -25.68 -51.17 -36.40
CA TYR A 190 -25.50 -52.35 -35.50
C TYR A 190 -26.61 -52.33 -34.40
N PRO A 191 -26.96 -53.44 -33.72
CA PRO A 191 -28.29 -54.07 -33.76
C PRO A 191 -29.17 -53.74 -32.55
N GLN A 192 -30.48 -53.84 -32.76
CA GLN A 192 -31.51 -53.63 -31.76
C GLN A 192 -31.59 -54.79 -30.77
N THR A 193 -31.30 -54.53 -29.50
CA THR A 193 -31.80 -55.33 -28.37
C THR A 193 -33.07 -54.68 -27.82
N HIS A 194 -34.20 -55.32 -28.07
CA HIS A 194 -35.49 -55.01 -27.45
C HIS A 194 -35.44 -55.30 -25.95
N HIS A 195 -35.24 -54.26 -25.12
CA HIS A 195 -35.63 -54.30 -23.71
C HIS A 195 -36.73 -53.28 -23.45
N ARG A 196 -37.95 -53.81 -23.33
CA ARG A 196 -39.17 -53.15 -22.87
C ARG A 196 -38.96 -52.67 -21.43
N PHE A 197 -38.58 -51.40 -21.24
CA PHE A 197 -38.57 -50.79 -19.91
C PHE A 197 -39.86 -50.01 -19.66
N HIS A 198 -40.59 -50.49 -18.66
CA HIS A 198 -41.77 -49.88 -18.09
C HIS A 198 -41.53 -48.41 -17.71
N ARG A 199 -42.41 -47.54 -18.22
CA ARG A 199 -42.61 -46.16 -17.79
C ARG A 199 -42.93 -46.13 -16.30
N LYS A 200 -41.96 -45.76 -15.45
CA LYS A 200 -42.23 -45.12 -14.16
C LYS A 200 -41.82 -43.66 -14.29
N SER A 201 -42.82 -42.78 -14.33
CA SER A 201 -42.66 -41.35 -14.13
C SER A 201 -41.97 -41.14 -12.77
N LYS A 202 -40.66 -40.89 -12.79
CA LYS A 202 -39.95 -40.26 -11.68
C LYS A 202 -39.87 -38.79 -12.03
N SER A 203 -40.48 -38.00 -11.17
CA SER A 203 -40.41 -36.55 -11.13
C SER A 203 -39.00 -36.06 -11.46
N LEU A 204 -38.96 -35.12 -12.40
CA LEU A 204 -37.85 -34.23 -12.68
C LEU A 204 -37.21 -33.79 -11.34
N PRO A 205 -35.88 -33.88 -11.14
CA PRO A 205 -35.28 -33.31 -9.97
C PRO A 205 -35.57 -31.81 -9.99
N LEU A 206 -36.25 -31.38 -8.94
CA LEU A 206 -36.50 -30.00 -8.58
C LEU A 206 -35.22 -29.20 -8.85
N ILE A 207 -35.30 -28.18 -9.70
CA ILE A 207 -34.26 -27.16 -9.81
C ILE A 207 -33.96 -26.71 -8.38
N LEU A 208 -32.76 -27.01 -7.89
CA LEU A 208 -32.30 -26.59 -6.58
C LEU A 208 -32.32 -25.05 -6.62
N GLN A 209 -33.39 -24.45 -6.09
CA GLN A 209 -33.43 -23.01 -5.89
C GLN A 209 -32.22 -22.66 -5.01
N PRO A 210 -31.34 -21.74 -5.44
CA PRO A 210 -30.23 -21.32 -4.60
C PRO A 210 -30.82 -20.79 -3.29
N ASP A 211 -30.40 -21.40 -2.18
CA ASP A 211 -30.83 -21.05 -0.84
C ASP A 211 -30.49 -19.57 -0.58
N HIS A 212 -31.50 -18.70 -0.70
CA HIS A 212 -31.36 -17.25 -0.62
C HIS A 212 -30.74 -16.80 0.71
N SER A 213 -30.89 -17.60 1.78
CA SER A 213 -30.30 -17.32 3.09
C SER A 213 -28.76 -17.38 3.09
N LYS A 214 -28.16 -18.33 2.34
CA LYS A 214 -26.70 -18.47 2.21
C LYS A 214 -26.10 -17.38 1.32
N CYS A 215 -26.81 -16.95 0.29
CA CYS A 215 -26.38 -15.82 -0.55
C CYS A 215 -26.40 -14.49 0.22
N ASP A 216 -27.44 -14.25 1.04
CA ASP A 216 -27.53 -13.05 1.89
C ASP A 216 -26.44 -13.03 2.99
N ASP A 217 -26.21 -14.16 3.67
CA ASP A 217 -25.13 -14.27 4.69
C ASP A 217 -23.73 -14.12 4.07
N SER A 218 -23.52 -14.65 2.85
CA SER A 218 -22.27 -14.47 2.10
C SER A 218 -22.05 -13.01 1.68
N GLY A 219 -23.11 -12.32 1.24
CA GLY A 219 -23.07 -10.90 0.91
C GLY A 219 -22.79 -10.01 2.12
N LYS A 220 -23.42 -10.31 3.26
CA LYS A 220 -23.18 -9.62 4.55
C LYS A 220 -21.74 -9.80 5.03
N LYS A 221 -21.20 -11.03 5.00
CA LYS A 221 -19.80 -11.32 5.34
C LYS A 221 -18.80 -10.63 4.42
N LEU A 222 -19.09 -10.56 3.12
CA LEU A 222 -18.26 -9.85 2.15
C LEU A 222 -18.21 -8.34 2.44
N ASN A 223 -19.37 -7.73 2.73
CA ASN A 223 -19.46 -6.32 3.08
C ASN A 223 -18.75 -6.01 4.41
N ALA A 224 -18.92 -6.85 5.43
CA ALA A 224 -18.24 -6.71 6.71
C ALA A 224 -16.71 -6.80 6.57
N ASN A 225 -16.20 -7.75 5.79
CA ASN A 225 -14.76 -7.87 5.53
C ASN A 225 -14.20 -6.65 4.79
N ARG A 226 -14.95 -6.10 3.84
CA ARG A 226 -14.55 -4.89 3.12
C ARG A 226 -14.49 -3.68 4.05
N ILE A 227 -15.48 -3.49 4.93
CA ILE A 227 -15.50 -2.43 5.94
C ILE A 227 -14.30 -2.58 6.89
N LEU A 228 -14.04 -3.79 7.37
CA LEU A 228 -12.88 -4.08 8.22
C LEU A 228 -11.57 -3.68 7.53
N CYS A 229 -11.39 -4.00 6.25
CA CYS A 229 -10.18 -3.63 5.53
C CYS A 229 -10.04 -2.11 5.37
N ILE A 230 -11.14 -1.37 5.18
CA ILE A 230 -11.12 0.10 5.11
C ILE A 230 -10.68 0.68 6.46
N ILE A 231 -11.26 0.21 7.56
CA ILE A 231 -10.91 0.65 8.92
C ILE A 231 -9.42 0.36 9.19
N LEU A 232 -8.96 -0.85 8.88
CA LEU A 232 -7.56 -1.23 9.04
C LEU A 232 -6.63 -0.36 8.19
N ALA A 233 -7.00 -0.02 6.96
CA ALA A 233 -6.20 0.87 6.10
C ALA A 233 -6.05 2.27 6.72
N LEU A 234 -7.15 2.86 7.19
CA LEU A 234 -7.16 4.19 7.79
C LEU A 234 -6.31 4.22 9.08
N ILE A 235 -6.48 3.24 9.97
CA ILE A 235 -5.68 3.10 11.20
C ILE A 235 -4.20 2.87 10.88
N SER A 236 -3.90 2.02 9.90
CA SER A 236 -2.52 1.76 9.49
C SER A 236 -1.83 3.05 9.03
N GLY A 237 -2.52 3.90 8.28
CA GLY A 237 -1.96 5.17 7.87
C GLY A 237 -1.73 6.16 9.02
N LEU A 238 -2.57 6.18 10.06
CA LEU A 238 -2.28 6.96 11.28
C LEU A 238 -0.94 6.52 11.91
N PHE A 239 -0.72 5.21 11.99
CA PHE A 239 0.49 4.62 12.58
C PHE A 239 1.72 4.86 11.69
N TYR A 240 1.57 4.78 10.36
CA TYR A 240 2.62 5.19 9.42
C TYR A 240 2.99 6.66 9.60
N GLY A 241 2.00 7.55 9.76
CA GLY A 241 2.24 8.97 10.05
C GLY A 241 2.98 9.19 11.36
N ALA A 242 2.63 8.39 12.38
CA ALA A 242 3.22 8.45 13.72
C ALA A 242 4.63 7.84 13.83
N THR A 243 5.12 7.15 12.79
CA THR A 243 6.36 6.35 12.84
C THR A 243 7.58 7.20 13.21
N LEU A 244 7.66 8.44 12.72
CA LEU A 244 8.80 9.33 12.95
C LEU A 244 8.63 10.24 14.18
N LEU A 245 7.49 10.19 14.88
CA LEU A 245 7.24 11.04 16.05
C LEU A 245 8.33 10.94 17.13
N PRO A 246 8.84 9.75 17.50
CA PRO A 246 9.87 9.65 18.52
C PRO A 246 11.17 10.37 18.12
N ILE A 247 11.54 10.33 16.83
CA ILE A 247 12.73 11.03 16.33
C ILE A 247 12.51 12.54 16.44
N PHE A 248 11.36 13.03 15.95
CA PHE A 248 11.03 14.46 16.00
C PHE A 248 10.92 14.98 17.44
N TYR A 249 10.45 14.16 18.36
CA TYR A 249 10.38 14.49 19.77
C TYR A 249 11.77 14.71 20.36
N ILE A 250 12.70 13.76 20.14
CA ILE A 250 14.09 13.86 20.62
C ILE A 250 14.78 15.09 20.03
N GLN A 251 14.69 15.28 18.71
CA GLN A 251 15.32 16.40 18.01
C GLN A 251 14.83 17.78 18.52
N ASN A 252 13.58 17.87 18.97
CA ASN A 252 12.99 19.13 19.43
C ASN A 252 13.16 19.40 20.94
N HIS A 253 13.55 18.39 21.72
CA HIS A 253 13.82 18.49 23.16
C HIS A 253 15.30 18.25 23.45
N HIS A 254 16.18 18.98 22.77
CA HIS A 254 17.63 18.78 22.89
C HIS A 254 18.15 19.06 24.31
N ASP A 255 17.44 19.87 25.10
CA ASP A 255 17.77 20.11 26.51
C ASP A 255 17.59 18.84 27.37
N ASP A 256 16.60 18.00 27.04
CA ASP A 256 16.35 16.71 27.71
C ASP A 256 17.25 15.59 27.14
N PHE A 257 17.76 15.76 25.91
CA PHE A 257 18.58 14.79 25.19
C PHE A 257 19.90 15.39 24.65
N PRO A 258 20.78 15.93 25.50
CA PRO A 258 21.95 16.72 25.06
C PRO A 258 22.99 15.95 24.25
N TYR A 259 22.99 14.62 24.34
CA TYR A 259 23.89 13.72 23.60
C TYR A 259 23.23 13.10 22.35
N ALA A 260 21.97 13.42 22.08
CA ALA A 260 21.28 12.89 20.92
C ALA A 260 21.69 13.67 19.65
N PRO A 261 21.82 12.99 18.50
CA PRO A 261 22.09 13.67 17.24
C PRO A 261 20.97 14.66 16.87
N THR A 262 21.35 15.80 16.30
CA THR A 262 20.40 16.80 15.77
C THR A 262 19.85 16.39 14.41
N ALA A 263 20.65 15.69 13.60
CA ALA A 263 20.23 15.11 12.32
C ALA A 263 19.40 13.83 12.53
N GLY A 264 18.51 13.54 11.59
CA GLY A 264 17.59 12.40 11.66
C GLY A 264 18.21 11.07 11.24
N LEU A 265 19.17 11.06 10.31
CA LEU A 265 19.78 9.83 9.78
C LEU A 265 20.42 8.93 10.86
N PRO A 266 21.09 9.47 11.89
CA PRO A 266 21.59 8.69 13.01
C PRO A 266 20.56 7.83 13.75
N PHE A 267 19.27 8.17 13.69
CA PHE A 267 18.20 7.40 14.33
C PHE A 267 17.73 6.18 13.51
N VAL A 268 18.12 6.10 12.23
CA VAL A 268 17.68 5.05 11.27
C VAL A 268 17.91 3.66 11.82
N PHE A 269 19.12 3.38 12.33
CA PHE A 269 19.44 2.06 12.87
C PHE A 269 18.52 1.68 14.03
N SER A 270 18.31 2.60 14.97
CA SER A 270 17.45 2.38 16.14
C SER A 270 16.00 2.09 15.73
N THR A 271 15.46 2.87 14.80
CA THR A 271 14.12 2.65 14.25
C THR A 271 14.01 1.32 13.51
N TYR A 272 15.00 0.96 12.70
CA TYR A 272 14.96 -0.29 11.91
C TYR A 272 15.16 -1.53 12.78
N PHE A 273 15.95 -1.40 13.83
CA PHE A 273 16.03 -2.40 14.88
C PHE A 273 14.65 -2.61 15.54
N GLY A 274 13.93 -1.52 15.84
CA GLY A 274 12.53 -1.55 16.27
C GLY A 274 11.60 -2.30 15.32
N VAL A 275 11.77 -2.09 14.01
CA VAL A 275 11.01 -2.83 13.00
C VAL A 275 11.28 -4.33 13.08
N PHE A 276 12.55 -4.71 13.18
CA PHE A 276 12.95 -6.12 13.26
C PHE A 276 12.47 -6.81 14.54
N ILE A 277 12.66 -6.20 15.72
CA ILE A 277 12.21 -6.79 16.99
C ILE A 277 10.70 -6.85 17.08
N GLY A 278 9.98 -5.81 16.62
CA GLY A 278 8.53 -5.81 16.56
C GLY A 278 8.03 -6.90 15.64
N SER A 279 8.63 -7.02 14.45
CA SER A 279 8.20 -8.02 13.47
C SER A 279 8.50 -9.45 13.93
N SER A 280 9.65 -9.67 14.56
CA SER A 280 10.02 -10.97 15.12
C SER A 280 9.10 -11.36 16.26
N SER A 281 8.75 -10.42 17.14
CA SER A 281 7.81 -10.67 18.25
C SER A 281 6.42 -11.05 17.74
N ILE A 282 5.91 -10.32 16.74
CA ILE A 282 4.62 -10.62 16.10
C ILE A 282 4.65 -12.00 15.44
N PHE A 283 5.71 -12.33 14.69
CA PHE A 283 5.81 -13.61 13.99
C PHE A 283 5.96 -14.79 14.95
N VAL A 284 6.75 -14.65 16.01
CA VAL A 284 6.88 -15.67 17.07
C VAL A 284 5.53 -15.86 17.77
N GLY A 285 4.85 -14.79 18.16
CA GLY A 285 3.51 -14.87 18.75
C GLY A 285 2.51 -15.56 17.82
N TYR A 286 2.53 -15.22 16.53
CA TYR A 286 1.72 -15.90 15.52
C TYR A 286 2.05 -17.39 15.40
N ALA A 287 3.33 -17.78 15.37
CA ALA A 287 3.75 -19.17 15.33
C ALA A 287 3.28 -19.94 16.57
N LEU A 288 3.37 -19.34 17.77
CA LEU A 288 2.87 -19.93 19.01
C LEU A 288 1.35 -20.13 18.97
N LEU A 289 0.59 -19.11 18.55
CA LEU A 289 -0.88 -19.21 18.39
C LEU A 289 -1.27 -20.28 17.36
N ARG A 290 -0.43 -20.49 16.35
CA ARG A 290 -0.60 -21.51 15.31
C ARG A 290 0.01 -22.86 15.68
N LYS A 291 0.41 -23.08 16.94
CA LYS A 291 1.02 -24.33 17.42
C LYS A 291 2.21 -24.78 16.56
N ASN A 292 3.08 -23.82 16.23
CA ASN A 292 4.25 -23.99 15.37
C ASN A 292 3.92 -24.45 13.92
N ASN A 293 2.73 -24.12 13.42
CA ASN A 293 2.34 -24.33 12.02
C ASN A 293 1.95 -23.00 11.31
N PRO A 294 2.90 -22.05 11.19
CA PRO A 294 2.67 -20.78 10.49
C PRO A 294 2.54 -20.97 8.98
N ILE A 295 1.78 -20.08 8.31
CA ILE A 295 1.73 -20.06 6.84
C ILE A 295 3.03 -19.42 6.32
N VAL A 296 3.89 -20.24 5.72
CA VAL A 296 5.18 -19.82 5.19
C VAL A 296 5.27 -20.15 3.71
N ASN A 297 5.54 -19.12 2.90
CA ASN A 297 5.88 -19.30 1.48
C ASN A 297 7.36 -19.01 1.27
N PRO A 298 8.24 -20.02 1.14
CA PRO A 298 9.69 -19.79 1.04
C PRO A 298 10.09 -18.99 -0.21
N LYS A 299 9.28 -19.02 -1.28
CA LYS A 299 9.56 -18.27 -2.51
C LYS A 299 9.47 -16.76 -2.34
N ILE A 300 8.80 -16.28 -1.27
CA ILE A 300 8.60 -14.84 -1.04
C ILE A 300 9.72 -14.19 -0.22
N VAL A 301 10.63 -14.98 0.38
CA VAL A 301 11.67 -14.48 1.29
C VAL A 301 12.52 -13.40 0.64
N LEU A 302 13.20 -13.70 -0.48
CA LEU A 302 14.04 -12.74 -1.18
C LEU A 302 13.24 -11.55 -1.73
N PRO A 303 12.09 -11.74 -2.41
CA PRO A 303 11.23 -10.62 -2.80
C PRO A 303 10.84 -9.69 -1.65
N SER A 304 10.50 -10.24 -0.49
CA SER A 304 10.17 -9.47 0.71
C SER A 304 11.38 -8.70 1.26
N MET A 305 12.55 -9.34 1.33
CA MET A 305 13.79 -8.68 1.75
C MET A 305 14.15 -7.52 0.82
N VAL A 306 14.04 -7.70 -0.51
CA VAL A 306 14.25 -6.62 -1.48
C VAL A 306 13.25 -5.48 -1.27
N GLY A 307 11.98 -5.79 -1.04
CA GLY A 307 10.98 -4.79 -0.66
C GLY A 307 11.36 -4.04 0.62
N GLY A 308 11.94 -4.74 1.60
CA GLY A 308 12.46 -4.16 2.83
C GLY A 308 13.65 -3.22 2.61
N VAL A 309 14.59 -3.58 1.74
CA VAL A 309 15.71 -2.71 1.36
C VAL A 309 15.20 -1.44 0.66
N ILE A 310 14.28 -1.59 -0.29
CA ILE A 310 13.66 -0.45 -0.97
C ILE A 310 12.97 0.47 0.04
N TRP A 311 12.20 -0.09 0.98
CA TRP A 311 11.55 0.69 2.04
C TRP A 311 12.58 1.38 2.94
N GLY A 312 13.65 0.69 3.35
CA GLY A 312 14.71 1.26 4.19
C GLY A 312 15.38 2.47 3.50
N VAL A 313 15.81 2.33 2.26
CA VAL A 313 16.41 3.45 1.52
C VAL A 313 15.41 4.62 1.39
N SER A 314 14.14 4.31 1.15
CA SER A 314 13.09 5.32 1.04
C SER A 314 12.85 6.06 2.35
N MET A 315 12.83 5.34 3.47
CA MET A 315 12.58 5.91 4.78
C MET A 315 13.76 6.76 5.26
N ALA A 316 15.00 6.35 4.98
CA ALA A 316 16.17 7.18 5.22
C ALA A 316 16.12 8.48 4.40
N GLY A 317 15.74 8.39 3.11
CA GLY A 317 15.50 9.57 2.27
C GLY A 317 14.41 10.49 2.84
N MET A 318 13.29 9.92 3.29
CA MET A 318 12.21 10.70 3.91
C MET A 318 12.66 11.38 5.22
N ILE A 319 13.48 10.73 6.04
CA ILE A 319 14.04 11.34 7.25
C ILE A 319 14.92 12.55 6.88
N LEU A 320 15.84 12.38 5.93
CA LEU A 320 16.67 13.48 5.42
C LEU A 320 15.84 14.64 4.86
N SER A 321 14.78 14.35 4.09
CA SER A 321 13.85 15.37 3.61
C SER A 321 13.14 16.11 4.74
N ASN A 322 12.74 15.41 5.81
CA ASN A 322 12.11 16.05 6.97
C ASN A 322 13.06 17.01 7.70
N ASP A 323 14.34 16.67 7.79
CA ASP A 323 15.35 17.57 8.38
C ASP A 323 15.48 18.87 7.56
N ARG A 324 15.50 18.77 6.23
CA ARG A 324 15.69 19.93 5.34
C ARG A 324 14.42 20.75 5.09
N LEU A 325 13.33 20.09 4.71
CA LEU A 325 12.09 20.76 4.28
C LEU A 325 11.09 20.93 5.43
N GLY A 326 11.09 20.00 6.38
CA GLY A 326 10.07 19.87 7.40
C GLY A 326 8.92 18.94 6.99
N GLN A 327 8.14 18.54 7.99
CA GLN A 327 7.06 17.55 7.86
C GLN A 327 5.89 18.06 7.01
N THR A 328 5.58 19.35 7.10
CA THR A 328 4.49 20.03 6.36
C THR A 328 4.68 20.02 4.85
N ILE A 329 5.90 19.74 4.39
CA ILE A 329 6.27 19.68 2.96
C ILE A 329 6.59 18.26 2.54
N THR A 330 7.35 17.54 3.37
CA THR A 330 7.82 16.19 3.08
C THR A 330 6.66 15.20 2.95
N TYR A 331 5.73 15.17 3.91
CA TYR A 331 4.67 14.16 3.94
C TYR A 331 3.74 14.22 2.71
N PRO A 332 3.19 15.38 2.30
CA PRO A 332 2.35 15.44 1.10
C PRO A 332 3.01 14.85 -0.15
N ILE A 333 4.31 15.09 -0.32
CA ILE A 333 5.10 14.57 -1.45
C ILE A 333 5.32 13.05 -1.28
N THR A 334 5.91 12.62 -0.17
CA THR A 334 6.37 11.24 0.02
C THR A 334 5.25 10.24 0.22
N THR A 335 4.02 10.66 0.54
CA THR A 335 2.87 9.75 0.65
C THR A 335 2.03 9.68 -0.62
N THR A 336 2.03 10.72 -1.45
CA THR A 336 1.10 10.78 -2.60
C THR A 336 1.77 10.45 -3.92
N VAL A 337 2.99 10.94 -4.17
CA VAL A 337 3.78 10.60 -5.36
C VAL A 337 4.05 9.09 -5.51
N PRO A 338 4.22 8.28 -4.45
CA PRO A 338 4.22 6.82 -4.56
C PRO A 338 3.03 6.24 -5.32
N GLY A 339 1.85 6.86 -5.21
CA GLY A 339 0.65 6.46 -5.95
C GLY A 339 0.86 6.57 -7.46
N CYS A 340 1.50 7.64 -7.92
CA CYS A 340 1.87 7.82 -9.33
C CYS A 340 2.82 6.71 -9.80
N VAL A 341 3.87 6.45 -9.02
CA VAL A 341 4.89 5.43 -9.34
C VAL A 341 4.26 4.03 -9.39
N ALA A 342 3.40 3.69 -8.43
CA ALA A 342 2.67 2.43 -8.44
C ALA A 342 1.72 2.31 -9.65
N ALA A 343 1.12 3.42 -10.09
CA ALA A 343 0.32 3.47 -11.30
C ALA A 343 1.17 3.23 -12.56
N LEU A 344 2.36 3.82 -12.64
CA LEU A 344 3.31 3.60 -13.73
C LEU A 344 3.73 2.13 -13.84
N TRP A 345 4.05 1.48 -12.71
CA TRP A 345 4.28 0.03 -12.68
C TRP A 345 3.07 -0.76 -13.19
N SER A 346 1.86 -0.32 -12.82
CA SER A 346 0.61 -0.98 -13.25
C SER A 346 0.33 -0.81 -14.75
N VAL A 347 0.73 0.31 -15.35
CA VAL A 347 0.62 0.58 -16.79
C VAL A 347 1.69 -0.16 -17.60
N PHE A 348 2.97 0.08 -17.30
CA PHE A 348 4.05 -0.36 -18.18
C PHE A 348 4.47 -1.80 -17.94
N TYR A 349 4.47 -2.22 -16.67
CA TYR A 349 5.06 -3.50 -16.29
C TYR A 349 4.01 -4.58 -16.09
N PHE A 350 3.00 -4.33 -15.26
CA PHE A 350 1.90 -5.28 -15.08
C PHE A 350 0.88 -5.22 -16.22
N LYS A 351 0.86 -4.14 -17.01
CA LYS A 351 -0.08 -3.96 -18.13
C LYS A 351 -1.54 -4.22 -17.73
N GLU A 352 -1.92 -3.83 -16.51
CA GLU A 352 -3.26 -4.04 -15.95
C GLU A 352 -4.20 -2.88 -16.27
N ILE A 353 -3.66 -1.74 -16.69
CA ILE A 353 -4.40 -0.53 -17.01
C ILE A 353 -4.25 -0.29 -18.51
N THR A 354 -5.31 -0.54 -19.27
CA THR A 354 -5.25 -0.52 -20.75
C THR A 354 -6.28 0.40 -21.40
N THR A 355 -7.25 0.94 -20.65
CA THR A 355 -8.35 1.72 -21.24
C THR A 355 -8.02 3.21 -21.36
N LYS A 356 -8.50 3.85 -22.44
CA LYS A 356 -8.35 5.31 -22.66
C LYS A 356 -8.86 6.14 -21.47
N ARG A 357 -10.00 5.75 -20.88
CA ARG A 357 -10.58 6.42 -19.71
C ARG A 357 -9.65 6.34 -18.49
N ASN A 358 -9.02 5.19 -18.26
CA ASN A 358 -8.06 5.06 -17.17
C ASN A 358 -6.80 5.91 -17.40
N TYR A 359 -6.30 5.97 -18.64
CA TYR A 359 -5.20 6.88 -18.97
C TYR A 359 -5.57 8.34 -18.72
N LEU A 360 -6.80 8.75 -19.05
CA LEU A 360 -7.28 10.10 -18.74
C LEU A 360 -7.30 10.37 -17.22
N TYR A 361 -7.81 9.44 -16.41
CA TYR A 361 -7.76 9.58 -14.94
C TYR A 361 -6.32 9.69 -14.43
N LEU A 362 -5.39 8.90 -14.97
CA LEU A 362 -3.99 8.98 -14.59
C LEU A 362 -3.36 10.32 -14.99
N CYS A 363 -3.60 10.83 -16.19
CA CYS A 363 -3.09 12.12 -16.63
C CYS A 363 -3.61 13.26 -15.74
N VAL A 364 -4.92 13.28 -15.43
CA VAL A 364 -5.52 14.28 -14.54
C VAL A 364 -4.94 14.17 -13.13
N ALA A 365 -4.86 12.96 -12.58
CA ALA A 365 -4.27 12.75 -11.26
C ALA A 365 -2.82 13.22 -11.19
N PHE A 366 -2.01 12.90 -12.20
CA PHE A 366 -0.59 13.27 -12.23
C PHE A 366 -0.43 14.78 -12.34
N ALA A 367 -1.24 15.45 -13.16
CA ALA A 367 -1.24 16.91 -13.24
C ALA A 367 -1.60 17.54 -11.89
N LEU A 368 -2.65 17.07 -11.21
CA LEU A 368 -3.04 17.56 -9.88
C LEU A 368 -1.93 17.34 -8.84
N ILE A 369 -1.29 16.17 -8.82
CA ILE A 369 -0.21 15.86 -7.89
C ILE A 369 1.04 16.70 -8.21
N CYS A 370 1.39 16.90 -9.49
CA CYS A 370 2.50 17.77 -9.89
C CYS A 370 2.26 19.22 -9.44
N VAL A 371 1.07 19.78 -9.73
CA VAL A 371 0.71 21.13 -9.27
C VAL A 371 0.74 21.21 -7.75
N GLY A 372 0.11 20.27 -7.06
CA GLY A 372 0.05 20.27 -5.60
C GLY A 372 1.43 20.15 -4.95
N THR A 373 2.30 19.28 -5.45
CA THR A 373 3.68 19.13 -4.94
C THR A 373 4.51 20.39 -5.19
N LEU A 374 4.38 21.04 -6.35
CA LEU A 374 5.00 22.34 -6.60
C LEU A 374 4.52 23.39 -5.61
N LEU A 375 3.21 23.52 -5.38
CA LEU A 375 2.66 24.47 -4.40
C LEU A 375 3.17 24.21 -2.97
N VAL A 376 3.23 22.94 -2.56
CA VAL A 376 3.78 22.55 -1.25
C VAL A 376 5.26 22.90 -1.13
N VAL A 377 6.08 22.68 -2.17
CA VAL A 377 7.50 23.08 -2.17
C VAL A 377 7.64 24.60 -2.15
N LEU A 378 6.90 25.32 -2.99
CA LEU A 378 6.90 26.79 -3.04
C LEU A 378 6.44 27.41 -1.71
N SER A 379 5.59 26.71 -0.95
CA SER A 379 5.18 27.17 0.38
C SER A 379 6.32 27.27 1.40
N LYS A 380 7.49 26.67 1.11
CA LYS A 380 8.70 26.84 1.92
C LYS A 380 9.40 28.16 1.65
N LEU A 381 9.26 28.68 0.43
CA LEU A 381 9.95 29.87 -0.02
C LEU A 381 9.20 31.10 0.53
N ASN A 382 9.94 32.08 1.04
CA ASN A 382 9.41 33.40 1.38
C ASN A 382 9.16 34.19 0.08
N LEU A 383 8.13 33.80 -0.67
CA LEU A 383 7.70 34.44 -1.91
C LEU A 383 6.86 35.69 -1.66
#